data_AF-A0A836HBI4-F1
#
_entry.id   AF-A0A836HBI4-F1
#
_cell.length_a   1.000
_cell.length_b   1.000
_cell.length_c   1.000
_cell.angle_alpha   90.00
_cell.angle_beta   90.00
_cell.angle_gamma   90.00
#
_symmetry.space_group_name_H-M   'P 1'
#
loop_
_entity.id
_entity.type
_entity.pdbx_description
1 polymer ?
#
loop_
_entity_poly.entity_id
_entity_poly.type
_entity_poly.pdbx_seq_one_letter_code
_entity_poly.pdbx_strand_id
1 'polypeptide(L)'
;MLHFSLPLRCASVQRKPHLFPIDPTSKHVSGRLYFADRAVKSTAADPCFVCIDNAMTCQTTDSNAAVVLRSFMTKDRELFQYSRTRFQGMSAVLVFRRNHLVFQGIGDSSVQTFEMSLNHSDIFALLSGIHSHVDVPGWARAVEKALAEGDVEYVAEEMLLQLRGSTEEGCTSVVAKVSKFSTGLPVPPSSSHAV
;
A
#
# COMPACT_ATOMS: atom_id res chain seq x y z
N MET A 1 -23.56 13.80 -47.35
CA MET A 1 -23.43 14.10 -45.91
C MET A 1 -22.10 13.52 -45.44
N LEU A 2 -21.13 14.38 -45.12
CA LEU A 2 -19.83 13.98 -44.58
C LEU A 2 -19.87 14.22 -43.07
N HIS A 3 -19.88 13.14 -42.28
CA HIS A 3 -19.73 13.20 -40.83
C HIS A 3 -18.23 13.41 -40.52
N PHE A 4 -17.85 14.63 -40.15
CA PHE A 4 -16.56 14.90 -39.53
C PHE A 4 -16.62 14.44 -38.06
N SER A 5 -16.09 13.27 -37.76
CA SER A 5 -15.73 12.87 -36.40
C SER A 5 -14.40 13.53 -36.03
N LEU A 6 -14.47 14.63 -35.27
CA LEU A 6 -13.32 15.20 -34.59
C LEU A 6 -12.79 14.17 -33.57
N PRO A 7 -11.48 13.84 -33.57
CA PRO A 7 -10.89 13.15 -32.44
C PRO A 7 -10.93 14.10 -31.24
N LEU A 8 -11.71 13.73 -30.21
CA LEU A 8 -11.58 14.33 -28.89
C LEU A 8 -10.14 14.10 -28.44
N ARG A 9 -9.30 15.13 -28.57
CA ARG A 9 -8.05 15.23 -27.84
C ARG A 9 -8.41 15.18 -26.36
N CYS A 10 -8.32 13.98 -25.76
CA CYS A 10 -8.16 13.85 -24.32
C CYS A 10 -6.87 14.61 -23.99
N ALA A 11 -7.01 15.83 -23.49
CA ALA A 11 -5.94 16.52 -22.81
C ALA A 11 -5.55 15.61 -21.63
N SER A 12 -4.42 14.92 -21.75
CA SER A 12 -3.74 14.29 -20.63
C SER A 12 -3.26 15.42 -19.72
N VAL A 13 -4.18 15.97 -18.91
CA VAL A 13 -3.80 16.71 -17.71
C VAL A 13 -3.05 15.68 -16.89
N GLN A 14 -1.73 15.78 -16.88
CA GLN A 14 -0.82 14.95 -16.12
C GLN A 14 -1.22 15.12 -14.65
N ARG A 15 -2.14 14.27 -14.18
CA ARG A 15 -2.68 14.32 -12.81
C ARG A 15 -1.64 13.67 -11.92
N LYS A 16 -0.57 14.41 -11.64
CA LYS A 16 0.43 13.99 -10.68
C LYS A 16 -0.30 13.70 -9.35
N PRO A 17 -0.32 12.46 -8.86
CA PRO A 17 -1.11 12.12 -7.69
C PRO A 17 -0.53 12.83 -6.47
N HIS A 18 -1.39 13.16 -5.51
CA HIS A 18 -0.99 13.90 -4.33
C HIS A 18 0.03 13.12 -3.52
N LEU A 19 1.25 13.65 -3.34
CA LEU A 19 2.25 13.06 -2.46
C LEU A 19 1.80 13.17 -1.00
N PHE A 20 1.78 12.04 -0.30
CA PHE A 20 1.41 12.01 1.11
C PHE A 20 2.66 12.17 1.98
N PRO A 21 2.74 13.19 2.84
CA PRO A 21 3.93 13.43 3.65
C PRO A 21 4.11 12.31 4.67
N ILE A 22 5.31 11.74 4.69
CA ILE A 22 5.77 10.75 5.66
C ILE A 22 6.85 11.40 6.52
N ASP A 23 6.81 11.15 7.82
CA ASP A 23 7.90 11.51 8.72
C ASP A 23 8.84 10.30 8.89
N PRO A 24 10.04 10.32 8.27
CA PRO A 24 10.99 9.22 8.36
C PRO A 24 11.75 9.18 9.69
N THR A 25 11.59 10.19 10.56
CA THR A 25 12.34 10.30 11.82
C THR A 25 11.67 9.58 12.99
N SER A 26 10.59 8.85 12.74
CA SER A 26 9.83 8.15 13.77
C SER A 26 10.69 7.10 14.48
N LYS A 27 10.97 7.35 15.75
CA LYS A 27 11.75 6.43 16.59
C LYS A 27 10.85 5.33 17.17
N HIS A 28 11.47 4.18 17.45
CA HIS A 28 10.84 3.13 18.24
C HIS A 28 10.47 3.66 19.65
N VAL A 29 9.26 3.34 20.09
CA VAL A 29 8.64 3.73 21.36
C VAL A 29 7.85 2.52 21.85
N SER A 30 8.21 2.02 23.03
CA SER A 30 7.56 0.85 23.62
C SER A 30 6.04 1.02 23.70
N GLY A 31 5.31 -0.06 23.38
CA GLY A 31 3.84 -0.09 23.39
C GLY A 31 3.18 0.38 22.09
N ARG A 32 3.94 0.90 21.11
CA ARG A 32 3.38 1.29 19.81
C ARG A 32 3.32 0.13 18.81
N LEU A 33 2.46 0.29 17.81
CA LEU A 33 2.36 -0.57 16.64
C LEU A 33 3.25 -0.04 15.51
N TYR A 34 3.73 -0.98 14.72
CA TYR A 34 4.66 -0.78 13.61
C TYR A 34 4.26 -1.61 12.40
N PHE A 35 4.62 -1.17 11.21
CA PHE A 35 4.74 -2.02 10.04
C PHE A 35 6.07 -2.78 10.12
N ALA A 36 5.98 -4.00 10.64
CA ALA A 36 7.04 -5.01 10.61
C ALA A 36 6.81 -5.95 9.43
N ASP A 37 7.77 -6.86 9.19
CA ASP A 37 7.72 -7.88 8.13
C ASP A 37 7.17 -7.27 6.83
N ARG A 38 8.01 -6.48 6.18
CA ARG A 38 7.63 -5.66 5.03
C ARG A 38 8.10 -6.30 3.75
N ALA A 39 7.23 -6.37 2.77
CA ALA A 39 7.55 -6.85 1.44
C ALA A 39 7.06 -5.86 0.39
N VAL A 40 7.86 -5.70 -0.66
CA VAL A 40 7.48 -4.91 -1.83
C VAL A 40 7.76 -5.74 -3.06
N LYS A 41 6.79 -5.79 -3.96
CA LYS A 41 6.97 -6.32 -5.30
C LYS A 41 6.51 -5.28 -6.29
N SER A 42 7.20 -5.16 -7.42
CA SER A 42 6.82 -4.24 -8.48
C SER A 42 7.12 -4.80 -9.85
N THR A 43 6.25 -4.50 -10.80
CA THR A 43 6.48 -4.65 -12.25
C THR A 43 6.64 -3.31 -12.95
N ALA A 44 6.60 -2.20 -12.21
CA ALA A 44 6.78 -0.87 -12.78
C ALA A 44 8.23 -0.64 -13.19
N ALA A 45 8.42 0.09 -14.30
CA ALA A 45 9.77 0.43 -14.79
C ALA A 45 10.52 1.37 -13.81
N ASP A 46 9.80 2.24 -13.11
CA ASP A 46 10.32 3.13 -12.08
C ASP A 46 9.45 3.02 -10.81
N PRO A 47 9.73 2.02 -9.94
CA PRO A 47 8.92 1.75 -8.76
C PRO A 47 9.09 2.84 -7.71
N CYS A 48 8.02 3.59 -7.42
CA CYS A 48 8.02 4.61 -6.39
C CYS A 48 7.27 4.14 -5.15
N PHE A 49 8.01 3.78 -4.09
CA PHE A 49 7.43 3.30 -2.84
C PHE A 49 8.24 3.72 -1.62
N VAL A 50 7.57 3.72 -0.46
CA VAL A 50 8.20 3.85 0.86
C VAL A 50 7.65 2.74 1.74
N CYS A 51 8.51 2.08 2.51
CA CYS A 51 8.08 1.06 3.45
C CYS A 51 8.94 1.13 4.72
N ILE A 52 8.47 1.90 5.70
CA ILE A 52 9.14 2.16 6.96
C ILE A 52 8.25 1.82 8.15
N ASP A 53 8.79 1.88 9.37
CA ASP A 53 8.15 1.40 10.59
C ASP A 53 6.75 1.98 10.86
N ASN A 54 6.50 3.22 10.48
CA ASN A 54 5.25 3.92 10.77
C ASN A 54 4.49 4.32 9.50
N ALA A 55 5.00 4.03 8.30
CA ALA A 55 4.38 4.46 7.07
C ALA A 55 4.71 3.56 5.89
N MET A 56 3.75 3.41 4.99
CA MET A 56 3.93 2.77 3.70
C MET A 56 3.30 3.60 2.61
N THR A 57 3.91 3.62 1.43
CA THR A 57 3.35 4.24 0.23
C THR A 57 3.72 3.48 -1.03
N CYS A 58 2.88 3.54 -2.05
CA CYS A 58 3.19 3.12 -3.40
C CYS A 58 2.52 4.05 -4.41
N GLN A 59 3.23 4.37 -5.48
CA GLN A 59 2.81 5.34 -6.48
C GLN A 59 3.12 4.83 -7.89
N THR A 60 2.23 5.16 -8.82
CA THR A 60 2.48 5.17 -10.28
C THR A 60 2.08 6.53 -10.86
N THR A 61 2.10 6.70 -12.19
CA THR A 61 1.81 7.98 -12.85
C THR A 61 0.46 8.56 -12.43
N ASP A 62 -0.57 7.73 -12.34
CA ASP A 62 -1.96 8.14 -12.11
C ASP A 62 -2.57 7.54 -10.83
N SER A 63 -1.73 6.99 -9.94
CA SER A 63 -2.20 6.29 -8.75
C SER A 63 -1.28 6.52 -7.57
N ASN A 64 -1.86 6.67 -6.38
CA ASN A 64 -1.10 6.73 -5.14
C ASN A 64 -1.91 6.14 -3.99
N ALA A 65 -1.26 5.34 -3.16
CA ALA A 65 -1.77 4.89 -1.88
C ALA A 65 -0.72 5.11 -0.79
N ALA A 66 -1.18 5.53 0.38
CA ALA A 66 -0.37 5.72 1.56
C ALA A 66 -1.12 5.31 2.81
N VAL A 67 -0.37 4.81 3.79
CA VAL A 67 -0.85 4.62 5.15
C VAL A 67 0.19 5.10 6.14
N VAL A 68 -0.25 5.77 7.19
CA VAL A 68 0.58 6.17 8.33
C VAL A 68 -0.04 5.70 9.62
N LEU A 69 0.77 5.13 10.50
CA LEU A 69 0.39 4.76 11.86
C LEU A 69 0.32 6.01 12.73
N ARG A 70 -0.80 6.17 13.43
CA ARG A 70 -1.04 7.27 14.36
C ARG A 70 -1.40 6.70 15.72
N SER A 71 -1.00 7.44 16.74
CA SER A 71 -1.29 7.11 18.13
C SER A 71 -1.65 8.36 18.90
N PHE A 72 -2.64 8.28 19.78
CA PHE A 72 -2.92 9.32 20.76
C PHE A 72 -3.24 8.70 22.12
N MET A 73 -3.01 9.47 23.18
CA MET A 73 -3.36 9.07 24.54
C MET A 73 -4.80 9.50 24.82
N THR A 74 -5.64 8.58 25.27
CA THR A 74 -6.99 8.90 25.74
C THR A 74 -6.94 9.58 27.10
N LYS A 75 -8.08 10.13 27.54
CA LYS A 75 -8.23 10.74 28.87
C LYS A 75 -7.89 9.74 29.99
N ASP A 76 -8.16 8.46 29.77
CA ASP A 76 -7.91 7.35 30.71
C ASP A 76 -6.46 6.83 30.65
N ARG A 77 -5.57 7.55 29.93
CA ARG A 77 -4.17 7.18 29.70
C ARG A 77 -4.00 5.85 28.94
N GLU A 78 -5.01 5.43 28.18
CA GLU A 78 -4.88 4.32 27.26
C GLU A 78 -4.29 4.81 25.93
N LEU A 79 -3.33 4.07 25.40
CA LEU A 79 -2.74 4.36 24.09
C LEU A 79 -3.65 3.81 22.99
N PHE A 80 -4.37 4.69 22.30
CA PHE A 80 -5.15 4.32 21.14
C PHE A 80 -4.31 4.45 19.86
N GLN A 81 -4.38 3.45 18.99
CA GLN A 81 -3.56 3.37 17.78
C GLN A 81 -4.42 3.03 16.57
N TYR A 82 -4.19 3.74 15.49
CA TYR A 82 -4.99 3.65 14.28
C TYR A 82 -4.16 3.93 13.03
N SER A 83 -4.56 3.37 11.90
CA SER A 83 -4.03 3.74 10.59
C SER A 83 -4.79 4.92 10.06
N ARG A 84 -4.07 5.89 9.48
CA ARG A 84 -4.64 6.88 8.57
C ARG A 84 -4.18 6.58 7.16
N THR A 85 -5.11 6.12 6.34
CA THR A 85 -4.89 5.71 4.96
C THR A 85 -5.41 6.79 4.02
N ARG A 86 -4.67 7.07 2.95
CA ARG A 86 -5.12 7.91 1.84
C ARG A 86 -4.79 7.25 0.53
N PHE A 87 -5.71 7.30 -0.42
CA PHE A 87 -5.51 6.68 -1.72
C PHE A 87 -6.30 7.42 -2.80
N GLN A 88 -5.80 7.36 -4.03
CA GLN A 88 -6.35 8.04 -5.20
C GLN A 88 -5.97 7.28 -6.47
N GLY A 89 -6.82 7.40 -7.46
CA GLY A 89 -6.63 6.88 -8.81
C GLY A 89 -6.72 5.38 -8.83
N MET A 90 -5.91 4.76 -9.68
CA MET A 90 -5.87 3.31 -9.87
C MET A 90 -5.12 2.62 -8.73
N SER A 91 -5.58 2.80 -7.49
CA SER A 91 -4.97 2.26 -6.26
C SER A 91 -5.95 1.39 -5.50
N ALA A 92 -5.44 0.53 -4.63
CA ALA A 92 -6.25 -0.20 -3.67
C ALA A 92 -5.55 -0.31 -2.33
N VAL A 93 -6.38 -0.44 -1.29
CA VAL A 93 -5.93 -0.70 0.07
C VAL A 93 -6.74 -1.85 0.64
N LEU A 94 -6.05 -2.84 1.19
CA LEU A 94 -6.65 -4.02 1.79
C LEU A 94 -6.09 -4.18 3.20
N VAL A 95 -6.95 -4.57 4.13
CA VAL A 95 -6.55 -4.94 5.49
C VAL A 95 -7.12 -6.29 5.84
N PHE A 96 -6.25 -7.17 6.30
CA PHE A 96 -6.58 -8.51 6.71
C PHE A 96 -6.34 -8.68 8.21
N ARG A 97 -7.28 -9.34 8.88
CA ARG A 97 -7.20 -9.68 10.29
C ARG A 97 -7.47 -11.17 10.44
N ARG A 98 -6.53 -11.90 11.03
CA ARG A 98 -6.59 -13.36 11.15
C ARG A 98 -6.87 -14.02 9.79
N ASN A 99 -6.17 -13.55 8.76
CA ASN A 99 -6.26 -14.04 7.37
C ASN A 99 -7.61 -13.81 6.68
N HIS A 100 -8.46 -12.94 7.23
CA HIS A 100 -9.73 -12.54 6.61
C HIS A 100 -9.73 -11.06 6.26
N LEU A 101 -10.29 -10.72 5.10
CA LEU A 101 -10.45 -9.34 4.67
C LEU A 101 -11.42 -8.62 5.62
N VAL A 102 -10.94 -7.56 6.27
CA VAL A 102 -11.75 -6.71 7.17
C VAL A 102 -11.96 -5.30 6.63
N PHE A 103 -11.14 -4.89 5.66
CA PHE A 103 -11.33 -3.63 4.97
C PHE A 103 -10.82 -3.70 3.54
N GLN A 104 -11.54 -3.05 2.63
CA GLN A 104 -11.16 -2.83 1.27
C GLN A 104 -11.52 -1.41 0.83
N GLY A 105 -10.56 -0.72 0.23
CA GLY A 105 -10.76 0.55 -0.47
C GLY A 105 -10.18 0.47 -1.87
N ILE A 106 -10.92 1.00 -2.85
CA ILE A 106 -10.48 1.09 -4.25
C ILE A 106 -10.54 2.56 -4.65
N GLY A 107 -9.41 3.06 -5.13
CA GLY A 107 -9.25 4.45 -5.53
C GLY A 107 -10.11 4.78 -6.74
N ASP A 108 -10.48 6.05 -6.80
CA ASP A 108 -11.12 6.67 -7.94
C ASP A 108 -10.39 8.00 -8.22
N SER A 109 -10.92 8.85 -9.10
CA SER A 109 -10.27 10.14 -9.38
C SER A 109 -10.13 11.08 -8.17
N SER A 110 -10.86 10.84 -7.07
CA SER A 110 -10.85 11.66 -5.87
C SER A 110 -9.84 11.15 -4.84
N VAL A 111 -9.41 12.04 -3.94
CA VAL A 111 -8.59 11.64 -2.80
C VAL A 111 -9.51 11.06 -1.73
N GLN A 112 -9.38 9.77 -1.46
CA GLN A 112 -10.10 9.09 -0.42
C GLN A 112 -9.23 9.01 0.85
N THR A 113 -9.86 9.17 2.02
CA THR A 113 -9.19 9.06 3.33
C THR A 113 -9.98 8.12 4.21
N PHE A 114 -9.28 7.20 4.87
CA PHE A 114 -9.87 6.24 5.78
C PHE A 114 -9.04 6.13 7.07
N GLU A 115 -9.73 5.95 8.20
CA GLU A 115 -9.09 5.73 9.49
C GLU A 115 -9.64 4.45 10.13
N MET A 116 -8.74 3.60 10.65
CA MET A 116 -9.10 2.29 11.19
C MET A 116 -8.27 1.95 12.42
N SER A 117 -8.91 1.35 13.42
CA SER A 117 -8.22 0.79 14.58
C SER A 117 -7.40 -0.43 14.18
N LEU A 118 -6.18 -0.50 14.72
CA LEU A 118 -5.20 -1.52 14.38
C LEU A 118 -5.03 -2.53 15.49
N ASN A 119 -4.89 -3.78 15.10
CA ASN A 119 -4.52 -4.88 15.98
C ASN A 119 -3.14 -5.41 15.61
N HIS A 120 -2.47 -5.96 16.63
CA HIS A 120 -1.28 -6.76 16.41
C HIS A 120 -1.61 -7.94 15.47
N SER A 121 -0.71 -8.19 14.51
CA SER A 121 -0.84 -9.18 13.43
C SER A 121 -1.90 -8.89 12.37
N ASP A 122 -2.48 -7.68 12.33
CA ASP A 122 -3.17 -7.23 11.11
C ASP A 122 -2.16 -7.15 9.95
N ILE A 123 -2.61 -7.42 8.73
CA ILE A 123 -1.78 -7.29 7.52
C ILE A 123 -2.36 -6.18 6.66
N PHE A 124 -1.53 -5.21 6.32
CA PHE A 124 -1.85 -4.10 5.43
C PHE A 124 -1.25 -4.36 4.07
N ALA A 125 -2.02 -4.05 3.04
CA ALA A 125 -1.52 -4.02 1.67
C ALA A 125 -1.97 -2.76 0.95
N LEU A 126 -1.01 -2.10 0.32
CA LEU A 126 -1.22 -1.00 -0.59
C LEU A 126 -0.86 -1.44 -2.00
N LEU A 127 -1.69 -1.03 -2.95
CA LEU A 127 -1.44 -1.27 -4.36
C LEU A 127 -1.61 0.00 -5.18
N SER A 128 -0.73 0.16 -6.16
CA SER A 128 -0.82 1.19 -7.20
C SER A 128 -0.71 0.57 -8.58
N GLY A 129 -1.39 1.19 -9.55
CA GLY A 129 -1.44 0.73 -10.94
C GLY A 129 -2.49 -0.35 -11.22
N ILE A 130 -3.49 -0.56 -10.35
CA ILE A 130 -4.51 -1.60 -10.55
C ILE A 130 -5.45 -1.28 -11.73
N HIS A 131 -6.17 -2.27 -12.25
CA HIS A 131 -7.13 -2.06 -13.34
C HIS A 131 -8.54 -1.66 -12.87
N SER A 132 -9.31 -1.00 -13.74
CA SER A 132 -10.71 -0.60 -13.46
C SER A 132 -11.66 -1.79 -13.40
N HIS A 133 -11.25 -2.93 -13.96
CA HIS A 133 -12.05 -4.16 -14.08
C HIS A 133 -11.44 -5.35 -13.31
N VAL A 134 -10.64 -5.08 -12.27
CA VAL A 134 -10.12 -6.15 -11.40
C VAL A 134 -11.29 -6.92 -10.76
N ASP A 135 -11.27 -8.26 -10.87
CA ASP A 135 -12.14 -9.14 -10.09
C ASP A 135 -11.72 -9.11 -8.62
N VAL A 136 -12.23 -8.10 -7.94
CA VAL A 136 -11.95 -7.81 -6.53
C VAL A 136 -12.29 -9.00 -5.61
N PRO A 137 -13.47 -9.64 -5.71
CA PRO A 137 -13.77 -10.83 -4.90
C PRO A 137 -12.87 -12.04 -5.19
N GLY A 138 -12.48 -12.27 -6.45
CA GLY A 138 -11.51 -13.30 -6.80
C GLY A 138 -10.14 -13.01 -6.20
N TRP A 139 -9.67 -11.78 -6.37
CA TRP A 139 -8.40 -11.30 -5.85
C TRP A 139 -8.30 -11.39 -4.32
N ALA A 140 -9.33 -10.93 -3.61
CA ALA A 140 -9.37 -11.01 -2.14
C ALA A 140 -9.23 -12.46 -1.65
N ARG A 141 -9.95 -13.41 -2.27
CA ARG A 141 -9.87 -14.84 -1.90
C ARG A 141 -8.50 -15.45 -2.16
N ALA A 142 -7.85 -15.09 -3.27
CA ALA A 142 -6.49 -15.54 -3.56
C ALA A 142 -5.49 -15.05 -2.50
N VAL A 143 -5.63 -13.78 -2.09
CA VAL A 143 -4.80 -13.20 -1.03
C VAL A 143 -5.06 -13.83 0.33
N GLU A 144 -6.32 -14.07 0.71
CA GLU A 144 -6.67 -14.77 1.96
C GLU A 144 -6.03 -16.16 2.02
N LYS A 145 -6.01 -16.89 0.89
CA LYS A 145 -5.31 -18.16 0.78
C LYS A 145 -3.80 -17.99 0.97
N ALA A 146 -3.18 -17.01 0.32
CA ALA A 146 -1.75 -16.75 0.47
C ALA A 146 -1.36 -16.38 1.91
N LEU A 147 -2.22 -15.66 2.62
CA LEU A 147 -2.02 -15.34 4.04
C LEU A 147 -2.06 -16.57 4.96
N ALA A 148 -2.77 -17.63 4.56
CA ALA A 148 -2.81 -18.88 5.31
C ALA A 148 -1.58 -19.77 5.04
N GLU A 149 -0.95 -19.62 3.88
CA GLU A 149 0.07 -20.54 3.37
C GLU A 149 1.50 -19.95 3.42
N GLY A 150 1.64 -18.63 3.50
CA GLY A 150 2.93 -17.95 3.35
C GLY A 150 3.13 -16.72 4.21
N ASP A 151 4.28 -16.07 4.02
CA ASP A 151 4.65 -14.82 4.66
C ASP A 151 4.22 -13.59 3.84
N VAL A 152 4.60 -12.40 4.31
CA VAL A 152 4.28 -11.14 3.63
C VAL A 152 4.91 -11.03 2.24
N GLU A 153 6.00 -11.74 1.96
CA GLU A 153 6.66 -11.72 0.66
C GLU A 153 5.85 -12.52 -0.35
N TYR A 154 5.39 -13.71 0.05
CA TYR A 154 4.47 -14.50 -0.75
C TYR A 154 3.16 -13.76 -1.01
N VAL A 155 2.63 -13.05 -0.01
CA VAL A 155 1.41 -12.24 -0.17
C VAL A 155 1.61 -11.08 -1.14
N ALA A 156 2.73 -10.36 -1.06
CA ALA A 156 3.04 -9.27 -1.98
C ALA A 156 3.20 -9.77 -3.43
N GLU A 157 3.79 -10.95 -3.60
CA GLU A 157 3.88 -11.61 -4.90
C GLU A 157 2.49 -11.99 -5.42
N GLU A 158 1.71 -12.75 -4.64
CA GLU A 158 0.36 -13.19 -5.02
C GLU A 158 -0.52 -12.00 -5.41
N MET A 159 -0.41 -10.88 -4.68
CA MET A 159 -1.11 -9.63 -5.03
C MET A 159 -0.79 -9.14 -6.43
N LEU A 160 0.48 -9.18 -6.86
CA LEU A 160 0.84 -8.83 -8.23
C LEU A 160 0.45 -9.91 -9.24
N LEU A 161 0.48 -11.19 -8.86
CA LEU A 161 0.07 -12.30 -9.74
C LEU A 161 -1.39 -12.12 -10.19
N GLN A 162 -2.25 -11.72 -9.27
CA GLN A 162 -3.67 -11.43 -9.54
C GLN A 162 -3.87 -10.19 -10.40
N LEU A 163 -2.83 -9.36 -10.54
CA LEU A 163 -2.78 -8.20 -11.43
C LEU A 163 -1.98 -8.49 -12.72
N ARG A 164 -1.67 -9.74 -13.07
CA ARG A 164 -0.90 -10.02 -14.30
C ARG A 164 -1.61 -9.47 -15.55
N GLY A 165 -0.84 -8.74 -16.37
CA GLY A 165 -1.31 -8.16 -17.64
C GLY A 165 -1.89 -6.75 -17.53
N SER A 166 -1.65 -6.03 -16.42
CA SER A 166 -2.56 -4.97 -16.00
C SER A 166 -2.19 -3.51 -16.27
N THR A 167 -1.05 -3.16 -16.86
CA THR A 167 -0.80 -1.77 -17.33
C THR A 167 0.51 -1.75 -18.11
N GLU A 168 0.63 -0.88 -19.11
CA GLU A 168 1.93 -0.61 -19.76
C GLU A 168 2.94 -0.05 -18.75
N GLU A 169 2.47 0.63 -17.71
CA GLU A 169 3.29 1.26 -16.67
C GLU A 169 3.66 0.33 -15.50
N GLY A 170 3.04 -0.86 -15.41
CA GLY A 170 3.24 -1.82 -14.32
C GLY A 170 2.49 -1.47 -13.02
N CYS A 171 2.67 -2.34 -12.02
CA CYS A 171 1.99 -2.30 -10.73
C CYS A 171 2.99 -2.38 -9.59
N THR A 172 2.65 -1.83 -8.43
CA THR A 172 3.43 -2.01 -7.20
C THR A 172 2.52 -2.51 -6.08
N SER A 173 2.96 -3.53 -5.35
CA SER A 173 2.33 -4.03 -4.12
C SER A 173 3.29 -3.83 -2.95
N VAL A 174 2.80 -3.19 -1.90
CA VAL A 174 3.52 -2.97 -0.63
C VAL A 174 2.70 -3.59 0.49
N VAL A 175 3.27 -4.60 1.14
CA VAL A 175 2.61 -5.39 2.18
C VAL A 175 3.41 -5.31 3.46
N ALA A 176 2.74 -5.19 4.60
CA ALA A 176 3.37 -5.29 5.90
C ALA A 176 2.46 -5.90 6.95
N LYS A 177 3.09 -6.52 7.95
CA LYS A 177 2.43 -7.01 9.14
C LYS A 177 2.51 -5.98 10.27
N VAL A 178 1.38 -5.71 10.91
CA VAL A 178 1.32 -4.84 12.07
C VAL A 178 1.89 -5.57 13.28
N SER A 179 2.93 -5.01 13.90
CA SER A 179 3.62 -5.63 15.02
C SER A 179 3.80 -4.67 16.20
N LYS A 180 3.95 -5.23 17.41
CA LYS A 180 4.41 -4.47 18.59
C LYS A 180 5.93 -4.32 18.64
N PHE A 181 6.63 -5.01 17.74
CA PHE A 181 8.08 -5.02 17.63
C PHE A 181 8.47 -4.37 16.31
N SER A 182 9.35 -3.35 16.37
CA SER A 182 9.99 -2.84 15.17
C SER A 182 11.07 -3.80 14.71
N THR A 183 11.15 -4.02 13.40
CA THR A 183 12.25 -4.75 12.76
C THR A 183 13.39 -3.82 12.32
N GLY A 184 13.30 -2.52 12.62
CA GLY A 184 14.21 -1.47 12.14
C GLY A 184 14.15 -1.30 10.62
N LEU A 185 14.85 -0.31 10.06
CA LEU A 185 15.11 -0.28 8.62
C LEU A 185 16.13 -1.37 8.27
N PRO A 186 16.02 -2.04 7.11
CA PRO A 186 17.09 -2.92 6.66
C PRO A 186 18.41 -2.13 6.63
N VAL A 187 19.44 -2.68 7.28
CA VAL A 187 20.77 -2.08 7.25
C VAL A 187 21.25 -2.20 5.79
N PRO A 188 21.57 -1.09 5.10
CA PRO A 188 22.12 -1.18 3.76
C PRO A 188 23.38 -2.05 3.81
N PRO A 189 23.60 -2.93 2.83
CA PRO A 189 24.82 -3.73 2.80
C PRO A 189 26.01 -2.78 2.90
N SER A 190 26.83 -2.96 3.93
CA SER A 190 28.04 -2.18 4.13
C SER A 190 28.84 -2.27 2.85
N SER A 191 29.02 -1.16 2.12
CA SER A 191 29.96 -1.12 1.00
C SER A 191 31.36 -1.21 1.59
N SER A 192 31.81 -2.42 1.91
CA SER A 192 33.21 -2.70 2.12
C SER A 192 33.90 -2.43 0.80
N HIS A 193 34.58 -1.28 0.75
CA HIS A 193 35.48 -0.87 -0.31
C HIS A 193 36.31 -2.07 -0.78
N ALA A 194 36.23 -2.36 -2.08
CA ALA A 194 37.28 -3.11 -2.74
C ALA A 194 38.57 -2.29 -2.66
N VAL A 195 39.61 -2.90 -2.09
CA VAL A 195 41.00 -2.43 -2.09
C VAL A 195 41.56 -2.48 -3.50
#